data_AF-A0A7M4AA46-F1
#
_entry.id   AF-A0A7M4AA46-F1
#
_cell.length_a   1.000
_cell.length_b   1.000
_cell.length_c   1.000
_cell.angle_alpha   90.00
_cell.angle_beta   90.00
_cell.angle_gamma   90.00
#
_symmetry.space_group_name_H-M   'P 1'
#
loop_
_entity.id
_entity.type
_entity.pdbx_description
1 polymer ?
#
loop_
_entity_poly.entity_id
_entity_poly.type
_entity_poly.pdbx_seq_one_letter_code
_entity_poly.pdbx_strand_id
1 'polypeptide(L)'
;QSSCIDADIGYYVSDEAQSNQQINPYDFYTDSPGSTFLWACPTHYITIIQGASSVDDCLLDSDDDRIIDLDDIDDDGDGRIDSVDDCTPGLINWISNLSSDADADGCQDIGEDNDDDNDLTIDILDAFPKDPSEDTDTDGDGIGDNSDTDDDGDGWSDSMELICETDPMLSQSIPLDTDSDLECDLIDTDDDNDNYPDIEDWSPLDGSEWVDTDNDGIGNNADTDDDGDSLSDIDEIKYGTNPLLADTDNDGYIDSDDIFPNDTSEWEDSDGDGKGDNSDSHPGLKYFKNDFQFVLSILVSISILVIIGFLGVVGLRKNKLDERDASEEEKPTIEVDYAYEGMPAVNEIGNQELTDVESKDEKPVVEEMRSTSHIDALLDELPTPPKPQKITPPEGTPVNEYGQKVWADETGQVWCQNSDDSILRHDAATGGWVQFHNY
;
A
#
# COMPACT_ATOMS: atom_id res chain seq x y z
N GLN A 1 -56.72 -28.92 75.87
CA GLN A 1 -56.73 -28.64 74.41
C GLN A 1 -56.24 -27.21 74.29
N SER A 2 -55.40 -26.92 73.30
CA SER A 2 -54.96 -25.53 73.01
C SER A 2 -56.15 -24.67 72.62
N SER A 3 -57.11 -25.22 71.88
CA SER A 3 -58.35 -24.59 71.45
C SER A 3 -59.60 -25.27 72.03
N CYS A 4 -60.78 -24.65 71.90
CA CYS A 4 -62.06 -25.31 72.17
C CYS A 4 -62.68 -26.00 70.94
N ILE A 5 -62.10 -25.78 69.75
CA ILE A 5 -62.47 -26.37 68.46
C ILE A 5 -61.20 -26.69 67.67
N ASP A 6 -61.20 -27.72 66.84
CA ASP A 6 -60.14 -27.92 65.84
C ASP A 6 -60.45 -27.05 64.62
N ALA A 7 -59.44 -26.44 64.00
CA ALA A 7 -59.61 -25.62 62.79
C ALA A 7 -59.98 -26.49 61.57
N ASP A 8 -60.84 -25.99 60.70
CA ASP A 8 -61.03 -26.52 59.35
C ASP A 8 -59.84 -26.15 58.44
N ILE A 9 -59.69 -26.84 57.31
CA ILE A 9 -58.71 -26.48 56.26
C ILE A 9 -59.08 -25.09 55.69
N GLY A 10 -58.10 -24.22 55.46
CA GLY A 10 -58.35 -22.80 55.14
C GLY A 10 -58.56 -21.90 56.36
N TYR A 11 -58.44 -22.45 57.57
CA TYR A 11 -58.57 -21.72 58.83
C TYR A 11 -57.43 -22.07 59.80
N TYR A 12 -57.28 -21.26 60.84
CA TYR A 12 -56.36 -21.49 61.95
C TYR A 12 -56.95 -21.09 63.31
N VAL A 13 -56.37 -21.63 64.39
CA VAL A 13 -56.67 -21.27 65.78
C VAL A 13 -55.36 -21.12 66.56
N SER A 14 -54.90 -19.89 66.80
CA SER A 14 -53.59 -19.59 67.39
C SER A 14 -53.60 -19.36 68.91
N ASP A 15 -54.72 -18.86 69.47
CA ASP A 15 -54.78 -18.46 70.89
C ASP A 15 -55.26 -19.59 71.83
N GLU A 16 -54.71 -19.61 73.05
CA GLU A 16 -55.14 -20.59 74.06
C GLU A 16 -56.60 -20.35 74.50
N ALA A 17 -57.40 -21.42 74.49
CA ALA A 17 -58.84 -21.45 74.75
C ALA A 17 -59.71 -20.62 73.77
N GLN A 18 -59.18 -20.27 72.59
CA GLN A 18 -59.94 -19.68 71.50
C GLN A 18 -61.14 -20.56 71.10
N SER A 19 -62.32 -19.94 70.96
CA SER A 19 -63.60 -20.63 70.72
C SER A 19 -64.12 -20.55 69.29
N ASN A 20 -63.45 -19.76 68.43
CA ASN A 20 -63.83 -19.50 67.04
C ASN A 20 -62.56 -19.55 66.18
N GLN A 21 -62.64 -20.12 64.98
CA GLN A 21 -61.53 -20.17 64.04
C GLN A 21 -61.40 -18.85 63.26
N GLN A 22 -60.19 -18.54 62.82
CA GLN A 22 -59.89 -17.40 61.95
C GLN A 22 -59.62 -17.94 60.55
N ILE A 23 -60.16 -17.27 59.52
CA ILE A 23 -59.84 -17.57 58.13
C ILE A 23 -58.37 -17.21 57.86
N ASN A 24 -57.70 -17.97 57.02
CA ASN A 24 -56.34 -17.63 56.62
C ASN A 24 -56.34 -16.24 55.93
N PRO A 25 -55.47 -15.31 56.36
CA PRO A 25 -55.28 -14.04 55.66
C PRO A 25 -54.65 -14.27 54.28
N TYR A 26 -54.64 -13.23 53.45
CA TYR A 26 -53.89 -13.23 52.19
C TYR A 26 -52.41 -13.56 52.44
N ASP A 27 -51.80 -14.24 51.48
CA ASP A 27 -50.39 -14.68 51.44
C ASP A 27 -50.09 -15.88 52.37
N PHE A 28 -51.13 -16.51 52.92
CA PHE A 28 -51.01 -17.67 53.81
C PHE A 28 -52.05 -18.77 53.56
N TYR A 29 -51.65 -20.03 53.74
CA TYR A 29 -52.51 -21.22 53.63
C TYR A 29 -52.40 -22.16 54.84
N THR A 30 -53.38 -23.06 54.98
CA THR A 30 -53.36 -24.20 55.92
C THR A 30 -53.95 -25.44 55.25
N ASP A 31 -53.14 -26.49 55.13
CA ASP A 31 -53.45 -27.74 54.39
C ASP A 31 -54.07 -28.84 55.26
N SER A 32 -54.09 -28.63 56.57
CA SER A 32 -54.37 -29.67 57.56
C SER A 32 -55.40 -29.20 58.60
N PRO A 33 -56.38 -30.05 58.99
CA PRO A 33 -57.30 -29.71 60.05
C PRO A 33 -56.58 -29.64 61.41
N GLY A 34 -57.07 -28.78 62.31
CA GLY A 34 -56.45 -28.51 63.61
C GLY A 34 -55.23 -27.57 63.55
N SER A 35 -55.00 -26.88 62.42
CA SER A 35 -53.88 -25.96 62.26
C SER A 35 -53.87 -24.82 63.29
N THR A 36 -52.75 -24.68 64.00
CA THR A 36 -52.51 -23.62 65.01
C THR A 36 -51.50 -22.57 64.55
N PHE A 37 -51.05 -22.66 63.30
CA PHE A 37 -50.08 -21.79 62.66
C PHE A 37 -50.44 -21.65 61.17
N LEU A 38 -49.82 -20.68 60.50
CA LEU A 38 -50.02 -20.41 59.07
C LEU A 38 -48.74 -20.79 58.30
N TRP A 39 -48.89 -21.35 57.11
CA TRP A 39 -47.82 -21.41 56.11
C TRP A 39 -47.89 -20.16 55.25
N ALA A 40 -46.78 -19.46 55.04
CA ALA A 40 -46.70 -18.41 54.02
C ALA A 40 -46.58 -19.04 52.63
N CYS A 41 -47.03 -18.33 51.60
CA CYS A 41 -46.66 -18.67 50.22
C CYS A 41 -45.13 -18.54 50.01
N PRO A 42 -44.58 -19.18 48.96
CA PRO A 42 -43.20 -18.92 48.51
C PRO A 42 -42.98 -17.45 48.11
N THR A 43 -41.72 -17.06 47.92
CA THR A 43 -41.34 -15.75 47.32
C THR A 43 -41.83 -15.68 45.87
N HIS A 44 -42.35 -14.53 45.43
CA HIS A 44 -43.03 -14.33 44.13
C HIS A 44 -44.32 -15.17 43.99
N TYR A 45 -45.00 -15.46 45.11
CA TYR A 45 -46.30 -16.13 45.09
C TYR A 45 -47.25 -15.52 46.12
N ILE A 46 -48.48 -15.22 45.69
CA ILE A 46 -49.55 -14.68 46.54
C ILE A 46 -50.82 -15.53 46.52
N THR A 47 -51.76 -15.22 47.41
CA THR A 47 -53.12 -15.76 47.34
C THR A 47 -54.08 -14.63 46.94
N ILE A 48 -54.87 -14.80 45.88
CA ILE A 48 -55.94 -13.83 45.53
C ILE A 48 -57.22 -13.99 46.35
N ILE A 49 -57.30 -15.01 47.23
CA ILE A 49 -58.43 -15.28 48.12
C ILE A 49 -58.00 -15.44 49.58
N GLN A 50 -58.89 -15.10 50.51
CA GLN A 50 -58.74 -15.51 51.91
C GLN A 50 -59.20 -16.95 52.10
N GLY A 51 -58.54 -17.66 53.02
CA GLY A 51 -58.88 -19.05 53.34
C GLY A 51 -58.24 -20.09 52.42
N ALA A 52 -57.10 -19.75 51.80
CA ALA A 52 -56.29 -20.67 51.01
C ALA A 52 -56.02 -21.99 51.77
N SER A 53 -56.22 -23.09 51.08
CA SER A 53 -56.40 -24.45 51.60
C SER A 53 -55.22 -25.38 51.32
N SER A 54 -54.28 -24.93 50.49
CA SER A 54 -53.10 -25.67 50.05
C SER A 54 -52.06 -24.69 49.49
N VAL A 55 -50.85 -25.19 49.21
CA VAL A 55 -49.84 -24.42 48.47
C VAL A 55 -50.26 -24.18 47.01
N ASP A 56 -51.14 -25.01 46.45
CA ASP A 56 -51.68 -24.85 45.09
C ASP A 56 -52.63 -23.63 44.97
N ASP A 57 -53.04 -23.04 46.10
CA ASP A 57 -53.78 -21.77 46.15
C ASP A 57 -52.84 -20.53 46.18
N CYS A 58 -51.52 -20.74 46.23
CA CYS A 58 -50.50 -19.71 46.00
C CYS A 58 -50.20 -19.67 44.49
N LEU A 59 -50.46 -18.51 43.86
CA LEU A 59 -50.29 -18.24 42.44
C LEU A 59 -49.05 -17.36 42.25
N LEU A 60 -48.35 -17.52 41.12
CA LEU A 60 -47.17 -16.73 40.77
C LEU A 60 -47.56 -15.24 40.63
N ASP A 61 -46.67 -14.37 41.09
CA ASP A 61 -46.73 -12.89 41.12
C ASP A 61 -45.27 -12.47 41.02
N SER A 62 -44.77 -12.40 39.77
CA SER A 62 -43.34 -12.38 39.47
C SER A 62 -42.65 -11.05 39.87
N ASP A 63 -43.28 -9.89 39.66
CA ASP A 63 -42.74 -8.57 40.04
C ASP A 63 -43.11 -8.09 41.48
N ASP A 64 -43.95 -8.84 42.22
CA ASP A 64 -44.55 -8.51 43.52
C ASP A 64 -45.58 -7.33 43.51
N ASP A 65 -46.19 -6.97 42.37
CA ASP A 65 -47.23 -5.92 42.21
C ASP A 65 -48.54 -6.20 42.97
N ARG A 66 -48.89 -7.49 43.15
CA ARG A 66 -50.17 -8.05 43.66
C ARG A 66 -51.23 -8.43 42.62
N ILE A 67 -50.94 -8.37 41.34
CA ILE A 67 -51.63 -9.13 40.29
C ILE A 67 -50.97 -10.54 40.25
N ILE A 68 -51.43 -11.41 39.37
CA ILE A 68 -50.85 -12.76 39.18
C ILE A 68 -50.53 -12.90 37.70
N ASP A 69 -49.46 -13.60 37.34
CA ASP A 69 -48.97 -13.71 35.96
C ASP A 69 -50.04 -14.22 34.94
N LEU A 70 -51.10 -14.88 35.43
CA LEU A 70 -52.22 -15.32 34.59
C LEU A 70 -53.24 -14.22 34.23
N ASP A 71 -53.35 -13.19 35.07
CA ASP A 71 -54.25 -12.04 34.93
C ASP A 71 -53.48 -10.72 34.72
N ASP A 72 -52.14 -10.73 34.78
CA ASP A 72 -51.27 -9.62 34.42
C ASP A 72 -51.10 -9.49 32.90
N ILE A 73 -50.33 -8.47 32.50
CA ILE A 73 -49.97 -8.17 31.12
C ILE A 73 -48.50 -7.74 30.97
N ASP A 74 -47.71 -7.75 32.04
CA ASP A 74 -46.37 -7.16 32.23
C ASP A 74 -45.72 -7.90 33.43
N ASP A 75 -45.44 -9.20 33.27
CA ASP A 75 -45.14 -10.12 34.41
C ASP A 75 -43.90 -9.73 35.27
N ASP A 76 -42.94 -8.96 34.74
CA ASP A 76 -41.76 -8.48 35.48
C ASP A 76 -41.78 -6.98 35.83
N GLY A 77 -42.82 -6.26 35.39
CA GLY A 77 -43.03 -4.85 35.68
C GLY A 77 -42.01 -3.92 35.04
N ASP A 78 -41.32 -4.37 33.99
CA ASP A 78 -40.33 -3.57 33.25
C ASP A 78 -41.01 -2.50 32.34
N GLY A 79 -42.29 -2.66 32.03
CA GLY A 79 -43.10 -1.74 31.22
C GLY A 79 -43.30 -2.14 29.77
N ARG A 80 -42.78 -3.31 29.35
CA ARG A 80 -43.24 -4.06 28.17
C ARG A 80 -44.48 -4.87 28.54
N ILE A 81 -45.03 -5.56 27.55
CA ILE A 81 -46.18 -6.43 27.79
C ILE A 81 -45.89 -7.79 27.19
N ASP A 82 -46.28 -8.89 27.84
CA ASP A 82 -45.93 -10.29 27.50
C ASP A 82 -46.20 -10.71 26.04
N SER A 83 -46.97 -9.90 25.30
CA SER A 83 -47.26 -10.12 23.88
C SER A 83 -46.24 -9.51 22.91
N VAL A 84 -45.28 -8.73 23.41
CA VAL A 84 -44.17 -8.07 22.70
C VAL A 84 -42.89 -8.02 23.55
N ASP A 85 -42.86 -8.82 24.62
CA ASP A 85 -41.70 -9.09 25.46
C ASP A 85 -41.26 -10.52 25.14
N ASP A 86 -40.05 -10.69 24.60
CA ASP A 86 -39.50 -12.00 24.24
C ASP A 86 -38.81 -12.71 25.43
N CYS A 87 -38.64 -12.02 26.57
CA CYS A 87 -38.02 -12.50 27.81
C CYS A 87 -38.98 -12.84 28.97
N THR A 88 -40.30 -12.63 28.85
CA THR A 88 -41.27 -12.81 29.95
C THR A 88 -41.11 -14.13 30.74
N PRO A 89 -41.05 -14.12 32.09
CA PRO A 89 -41.21 -12.99 33.03
C PRO A 89 -39.85 -12.47 33.57
N GLY A 90 -38.83 -12.46 32.72
CA GLY A 90 -37.58 -11.69 32.80
C GLY A 90 -36.85 -11.48 34.14
N LEU A 91 -36.04 -10.42 34.17
CA LEU A 91 -35.46 -9.83 35.37
C LEU A 91 -36.39 -8.72 35.88
N ILE A 92 -36.65 -8.71 37.18
CA ILE A 92 -37.43 -7.66 37.83
C ILE A 92 -36.55 -6.49 38.31
N ASN A 93 -37.15 -5.30 38.51
CA ASN A 93 -36.54 -4.05 39.02
C ASN A 93 -35.68 -3.24 38.02
N TRP A 94 -35.95 -3.34 36.73
CA TRP A 94 -35.46 -2.39 35.71
C TRP A 94 -36.64 -1.78 34.94
N ILE A 95 -36.39 -1.13 33.82
CA ILE A 95 -37.42 -0.56 32.94
C ILE A 95 -36.89 -0.63 31.50
N SER A 96 -37.61 -1.27 30.58
CA SER A 96 -37.31 -1.22 29.15
C SER A 96 -37.21 0.21 28.62
N ASN A 97 -36.08 0.50 27.96
CA ASN A 97 -35.81 1.74 27.24
C ASN A 97 -34.50 1.60 26.45
N LEU A 98 -34.30 2.46 25.45
CA LEU A 98 -33.12 2.58 24.55
C LEU A 98 -31.72 2.73 25.21
N SER A 99 -31.56 2.51 26.51
CA SER A 99 -30.26 2.44 27.20
C SER A 99 -30.09 1.20 28.09
N SER A 100 -31.04 0.26 28.06
CA SER A 100 -31.00 -1.03 28.76
C SER A 100 -31.82 -2.14 28.08
N ASP A 101 -32.34 -1.84 26.89
CA ASP A 101 -33.14 -2.65 25.95
C ASP A 101 -33.04 -1.86 24.63
N ALA A 102 -32.04 -2.17 23.80
CA ALA A 102 -31.67 -1.34 22.65
C ALA A 102 -32.52 -1.64 21.39
N ASP A 103 -32.81 -2.91 21.11
CA ASP A 103 -33.63 -3.35 19.98
C ASP A 103 -35.15 -3.11 20.20
N ALA A 104 -35.59 -3.00 21.46
CA ALA A 104 -36.97 -2.87 21.90
C ALA A 104 -37.79 -4.19 21.98
N ASP A 105 -37.21 -5.35 22.29
CA ASP A 105 -37.89 -6.64 22.46
C ASP A 105 -38.28 -7.01 23.91
N GLY A 106 -37.81 -6.26 24.92
CA GLY A 106 -38.13 -6.50 26.34
C GLY A 106 -37.12 -7.36 27.11
N CYS A 107 -36.10 -7.90 26.46
CA CYS A 107 -34.94 -8.47 27.12
C CYS A 107 -34.01 -7.37 27.67
N GLN A 108 -33.39 -7.61 28.82
CA GLN A 108 -32.36 -6.73 29.36
C GLN A 108 -31.00 -7.00 28.71
N ASP A 109 -30.46 -5.98 28.03
CA ASP A 109 -29.12 -5.94 27.41
C ASP A 109 -28.06 -6.75 28.21
N ILE A 110 -27.85 -6.36 29.47
CA ILE A 110 -26.68 -6.79 30.25
C ILE A 110 -26.79 -8.22 30.83
N GLY A 111 -27.86 -8.97 30.57
CA GLY A 111 -28.02 -10.26 31.25
C GLY A 111 -29.12 -11.22 30.78
N GLU A 112 -30.01 -10.80 29.88
CA GLU A 112 -31.07 -11.67 29.32
C GLU A 112 -30.96 -11.77 27.81
N ASP A 113 -30.65 -10.64 27.17
CA ASP A 113 -30.27 -10.59 25.77
C ASP A 113 -28.84 -11.13 25.54
N ASN A 114 -28.55 -11.47 24.27
CA ASN A 114 -27.24 -11.79 23.74
C ASN A 114 -27.03 -11.28 22.29
N ASP A 115 -27.97 -10.49 21.78
CA ASP A 115 -28.05 -9.91 20.43
C ASP A 115 -28.74 -8.54 20.61
N ASP A 116 -28.10 -7.67 21.42
CA ASP A 116 -28.65 -6.44 22.05
C ASP A 116 -29.41 -5.47 21.10
N ASP A 117 -29.22 -5.55 19.78
CA ASP A 117 -29.94 -4.78 18.75
C ASP A 117 -30.64 -5.63 17.66
N ASN A 118 -30.59 -6.97 17.80
CA ASN A 118 -31.22 -7.98 16.94
C ASN A 118 -30.80 -7.91 15.46
N ASP A 119 -29.55 -7.54 15.16
CA ASP A 119 -28.97 -7.53 13.81
C ASP A 119 -28.59 -8.93 13.27
N LEU A 120 -28.57 -9.94 14.16
CA LEU A 120 -28.15 -11.36 13.99
C LEU A 120 -26.68 -11.66 14.37
N THR A 121 -25.93 -10.69 14.89
CA THR A 121 -24.57 -10.82 15.40
C THR A 121 -24.55 -10.69 16.91
N ILE A 122 -24.22 -11.78 17.61
CA ILE A 122 -24.20 -11.78 19.08
C ILE A 122 -23.14 -10.82 19.66
N ASP A 123 -23.45 -10.12 20.77
CA ASP A 123 -22.62 -9.04 21.37
C ASP A 123 -21.14 -9.38 21.64
N ILE A 124 -20.81 -10.67 21.73
CA ILE A 124 -19.45 -11.16 21.97
C ILE A 124 -18.60 -11.30 20.69
N LEU A 125 -19.23 -11.15 19.52
CA LEU A 125 -18.61 -11.17 18.18
C LEU A 125 -18.82 -9.86 17.43
N ASP A 126 -19.81 -9.07 17.84
CA ASP A 126 -20.15 -7.76 17.30
C ASP A 126 -19.23 -6.65 17.85
N ALA A 127 -18.80 -5.75 16.97
CA ALA A 127 -18.04 -4.54 17.30
C ALA A 127 -18.92 -3.39 17.84
N PHE A 128 -20.18 -3.30 17.41
CA PHE A 128 -21.16 -2.29 17.80
C PHE A 128 -22.50 -2.90 18.28
N PRO A 129 -22.55 -3.59 19.45
CA PRO A 129 -23.74 -4.30 19.94
C PRO A 129 -24.98 -3.46 20.32
N LYS A 130 -25.17 -2.27 19.76
CA LYS A 130 -26.32 -1.35 19.96
C LYS A 130 -26.65 -0.55 18.70
N ASP A 131 -26.02 -0.85 17.57
CA ASP A 131 -26.28 -0.21 16.28
C ASP A 131 -26.53 -1.31 15.22
N PRO A 132 -27.80 -1.66 14.94
CA PRO A 132 -28.16 -2.75 14.01
C PRO A 132 -27.96 -2.37 12.54
N SER A 133 -27.03 -1.43 12.28
CA SER A 133 -26.48 -1.08 10.98
C SER A 133 -24.99 -1.46 10.85
N GLU A 134 -24.31 -1.84 11.93
CA GLU A 134 -22.86 -2.07 11.99
C GLU A 134 -22.52 -3.28 12.86
N ASP A 135 -21.90 -4.32 12.31
CA ASP A 135 -21.46 -5.52 13.06
C ASP A 135 -19.92 -5.65 13.16
N THR A 136 -19.21 -4.95 12.28
CA THR A 136 -17.78 -5.12 11.99
C THR A 136 -17.02 -3.79 12.08
N ASP A 137 -15.81 -3.84 12.64
CA ASP A 137 -14.83 -2.75 12.79
C ASP A 137 -13.47 -3.34 12.38
N THR A 138 -13.14 -3.27 11.09
CA THR A 138 -12.03 -4.04 10.51
C THR A 138 -10.65 -3.50 10.94
N ASP A 139 -10.45 -2.18 11.08
CA ASP A 139 -9.20 -1.57 11.54
C ASP A 139 -9.12 -1.32 13.08
N GLY A 140 -10.28 -1.18 13.75
CA GLY A 140 -10.38 -0.89 15.19
C GLY A 140 -10.43 0.59 15.57
N ASP A 141 -10.77 1.49 14.64
CA ASP A 141 -10.98 2.93 14.84
C ASP A 141 -12.21 3.24 15.72
N GLY A 142 -13.27 2.43 15.60
CA GLY A 142 -14.57 2.64 16.24
C GLY A 142 -15.62 3.35 15.37
N ILE A 143 -15.45 3.34 14.05
CA ILE A 143 -16.47 3.48 13.02
C ILE A 143 -16.69 2.07 12.42
N GLY A 144 -17.92 1.72 12.05
CA GLY A 144 -18.21 0.40 11.48
C GLY A 144 -18.10 0.39 9.96
N ASP A 145 -17.75 -0.77 9.39
CA ASP A 145 -17.46 -0.98 7.96
C ASP A 145 -18.63 -0.56 7.00
N ASN A 146 -19.88 -0.43 7.45
CA ASN A 146 -20.96 0.10 6.57
C ASN A 146 -21.03 1.64 6.55
N SER A 147 -20.31 2.30 7.47
CA SER A 147 -20.24 3.76 7.64
C SER A 147 -18.84 4.34 7.42
N ASP A 148 -17.77 3.54 7.48
CA ASP A 148 -16.44 3.97 7.10
C ASP A 148 -16.28 4.05 5.56
N THR A 149 -15.09 4.43 5.14
CA THR A 149 -14.67 4.67 3.77
C THR A 149 -13.20 4.29 3.54
N ASP A 150 -12.55 3.65 4.52
CA ASP A 150 -11.16 3.17 4.56
C ASP A 150 -11.15 2.01 5.58
N ASP A 151 -11.95 0.96 5.31
CA ASP A 151 -12.36 -0.07 6.29
C ASP A 151 -11.18 -0.79 6.99
N ASP A 152 -10.01 -0.87 6.35
CA ASP A 152 -8.80 -1.48 6.93
C ASP A 152 -7.73 -0.50 7.46
N GLY A 153 -7.96 0.80 7.26
CA GLY A 153 -7.16 1.89 7.81
C GLY A 153 -5.76 2.04 7.22
N ASP A 154 -5.50 1.53 6.00
CA ASP A 154 -4.20 1.68 5.33
C ASP A 154 -3.98 3.04 4.65
N GLY A 155 -5.04 3.82 4.48
CA GLY A 155 -5.03 5.18 3.95
C GLY A 155 -5.59 5.32 2.54
N TRP A 156 -6.02 4.22 1.93
CA TRP A 156 -6.76 4.20 0.67
C TRP A 156 -8.23 3.94 0.92
N SER A 157 -9.12 4.70 0.29
CA SER A 157 -10.55 4.42 0.45
C SER A 157 -10.97 3.15 -0.29
N ASP A 158 -11.87 2.35 0.26
CA ASP A 158 -12.46 1.16 -0.39
C ASP A 158 -13.01 1.46 -1.80
N SER A 159 -13.55 2.67 -1.99
CA SER A 159 -14.03 3.14 -3.29
C SER A 159 -12.93 3.30 -4.35
N MET A 160 -11.70 3.58 -3.93
CA MET A 160 -10.50 3.71 -4.75
C MET A 160 -9.83 2.35 -4.92
N GLU A 161 -9.70 1.57 -3.86
CA GLU A 161 -9.19 0.20 -3.91
C GLU A 161 -9.96 -0.72 -4.85
N LEU A 162 -11.29 -0.65 -4.81
CA LEU A 162 -12.16 -1.36 -5.76
C LEU A 162 -11.91 -0.95 -7.22
N ILE A 163 -11.39 0.25 -7.46
CA ILE A 163 -10.98 0.74 -8.77
C ILE A 163 -9.56 0.24 -9.11
N CYS A 164 -8.63 0.28 -8.16
CA CYS A 164 -7.23 -0.14 -8.28
C CYS A 164 -7.01 -1.67 -8.21
N GLU A 165 -8.09 -2.46 -8.12
CA GLU A 165 -8.12 -3.93 -8.02
C GLU A 165 -7.48 -4.51 -6.73
N THR A 166 -7.58 -3.79 -5.61
CA THR A 166 -7.11 -4.23 -4.27
C THR A 166 -8.26 -4.68 -3.35
N ASP A 167 -7.92 -5.14 -2.14
CA ASP A 167 -8.85 -5.79 -1.18
C ASP A 167 -8.98 -4.93 0.09
N PRO A 168 -10.07 -4.15 0.25
CA PRO A 168 -10.20 -3.12 1.27
C PRO A 168 -10.45 -3.61 2.70
N MET A 169 -10.25 -4.92 2.91
CA MET A 169 -10.41 -5.58 4.20
C MET A 169 -9.05 -6.04 4.74
N LEU A 170 -7.94 -5.61 4.12
CA LEU A 170 -6.60 -6.14 4.28
C LEU A 170 -5.53 -5.04 4.06
N SER A 171 -5.17 -4.33 5.13
CA SER A 171 -4.18 -3.22 5.17
C SER A 171 -2.72 -3.55 4.81
N GLN A 172 -2.51 -4.66 4.11
CA GLN A 172 -1.30 -5.04 3.39
C GLN A 172 -1.51 -5.00 1.87
N SER A 173 -2.70 -4.62 1.41
CA SER A 173 -3.19 -4.68 0.03
C SER A 173 -3.21 -3.31 -0.65
N ILE A 174 -2.43 -2.33 -0.20
CA ILE A 174 -2.31 -1.01 -0.83
C ILE A 174 -2.24 -1.06 -2.38
N PRO A 175 -2.95 -0.15 -3.07
CA PRO A 175 -2.72 0.19 -4.47
C PRO A 175 -1.24 0.51 -4.77
N LEU A 176 -0.86 0.33 -6.04
CA LEU A 176 0.38 0.87 -6.55
C LEU A 176 0.17 2.35 -6.90
N ASP A 177 1.08 3.18 -6.41
CA ASP A 177 1.07 4.64 -6.49
C ASP A 177 2.55 5.06 -6.58
N THR A 178 3.02 5.22 -7.82
CA THR A 178 4.45 5.34 -8.14
C THR A 178 5.03 6.71 -7.75
N ASP A 179 4.24 7.78 -7.81
CA ASP A 179 4.66 9.15 -7.50
C ASP A 179 4.24 9.65 -6.08
N SER A 180 3.32 8.94 -5.41
CA SER A 180 2.70 9.26 -4.12
C SER A 180 1.69 10.42 -4.13
N ASP A 181 0.91 10.55 -5.20
CA ASP A 181 -0.16 11.55 -5.42
C ASP A 181 -1.50 11.19 -4.76
N LEU A 182 -1.76 9.89 -4.50
CA LEU A 182 -3.04 9.25 -4.12
C LEU A 182 -4.03 8.98 -5.27
N GLU A 183 -3.63 9.19 -6.53
CA GLU A 183 -4.13 8.41 -7.66
C GLU A 183 -3.28 7.11 -7.79
N CYS A 184 -3.79 6.05 -8.42
CA CYS A 184 -3.07 4.77 -8.55
C CYS A 184 -2.72 4.50 -10.01
N ASP A 185 -1.59 3.83 -10.28
CA ASP A 185 -1.03 3.55 -11.62
C ASP A 185 -2.01 2.85 -12.61
N LEU A 186 -3.18 2.40 -12.14
CA LEU A 186 -4.23 1.81 -12.98
C LEU A 186 -5.19 2.85 -13.58
N ILE A 187 -5.31 4.03 -12.97
CA ILE A 187 -6.21 5.11 -13.41
C ILE A 187 -5.55 6.48 -13.58
N ASP A 188 -4.33 6.66 -13.06
CA ASP A 188 -3.49 7.79 -13.42
C ASP A 188 -3.18 7.77 -14.93
N THR A 189 -2.58 8.86 -15.40
CA THR A 189 -2.23 9.11 -16.79
C THR A 189 -0.81 9.66 -16.95
N ASP A 190 -0.06 9.75 -15.85
CA ASP A 190 1.30 10.29 -15.71
C ASP A 190 1.90 9.63 -14.44
N ASP A 191 2.03 8.29 -14.42
CA ASP A 191 2.26 7.44 -13.23
C ASP A 191 3.47 7.85 -12.35
N ASP A 192 4.47 8.57 -12.92
CA ASP A 192 5.64 9.10 -12.22
C ASP A 192 5.71 10.64 -12.12
N ASN A 193 4.69 11.31 -12.65
CA ASN A 193 4.39 12.75 -12.61
C ASN A 193 5.49 13.66 -13.19
N ASP A 194 6.23 13.16 -14.19
CA ASP A 194 7.30 13.89 -14.86
C ASP A 194 6.81 14.89 -15.94
N ASN A 195 5.51 14.87 -16.24
CA ASN A 195 4.77 15.63 -17.28
C ASN A 195 4.72 14.98 -18.67
N TYR A 196 5.14 13.72 -18.83
CA TYR A 196 4.95 12.88 -20.02
C TYR A 196 3.92 11.78 -19.73
N PRO A 197 2.70 11.86 -20.32
CA PRO A 197 1.68 10.84 -20.06
C PRO A 197 2.10 9.44 -20.52
N ASP A 198 1.73 8.37 -19.81
CA ASP A 198 2.17 6.97 -20.01
C ASP A 198 2.00 6.43 -21.45
N ILE A 199 1.10 7.04 -22.23
CA ILE A 199 0.85 6.69 -23.64
C ILE A 199 1.84 7.34 -24.63
N GLU A 200 2.52 8.41 -24.21
CA GLU A 200 3.60 9.10 -24.93
C GLU A 200 4.98 8.84 -24.28
N ASP A 201 5.01 8.31 -23.04
CA ASP A 201 6.19 7.91 -22.30
C ASP A 201 6.71 6.50 -22.66
N TRP A 202 8.04 6.31 -22.64
CA TRP A 202 8.71 5.03 -22.88
C TRP A 202 8.92 4.19 -21.60
N SER A 203 9.13 4.83 -20.45
CA SER A 203 9.26 4.21 -19.13
C SER A 203 8.40 4.95 -18.10
N PRO A 204 7.06 4.77 -18.13
CA PRO A 204 6.11 5.54 -17.30
C PRO A 204 6.26 5.45 -15.78
N LEU A 205 7.19 4.64 -15.26
CA LEU A 205 7.40 4.42 -13.83
C LEU A 205 8.78 4.94 -13.35
N ASP A 206 9.45 5.75 -14.17
CA ASP A 206 10.74 6.36 -13.88
C ASP A 206 10.79 7.76 -14.49
N GLY A 207 10.29 8.74 -13.72
CA GLY A 207 10.20 10.16 -14.10
C GLY A 207 11.55 10.88 -14.24
N SER A 208 12.59 10.11 -14.53
CA SER A 208 13.85 10.57 -15.09
C SER A 208 14.08 10.13 -16.54
N GLU A 209 13.23 9.31 -17.17
CA GLU A 209 13.46 8.71 -18.50
C GLU A 209 12.19 8.54 -19.38
N TRP A 210 11.74 9.62 -20.03
CA TRP A 210 10.52 9.61 -20.85
C TRP A 210 10.68 9.14 -22.31
N VAL A 211 11.89 9.10 -22.84
CA VAL A 211 12.20 8.79 -24.26
C VAL A 211 13.45 7.93 -24.38
N ASP A 212 13.37 6.94 -25.27
CA ASP A 212 14.47 6.07 -25.74
C ASP A 212 14.48 6.15 -27.28
N THR A 213 15.47 6.84 -27.82
CA THR A 213 15.50 7.28 -29.23
C THR A 213 15.98 6.20 -30.19
N ASP A 214 16.97 5.37 -29.80
CA ASP A 214 17.50 4.28 -30.63
C ASP A 214 16.85 2.91 -30.36
N ASN A 215 16.14 2.78 -29.23
CA ASN A 215 15.44 1.59 -28.71
C ASN A 215 16.39 0.49 -28.17
N ASP A 216 17.54 0.85 -27.59
CA ASP A 216 18.48 -0.09 -26.93
C ASP A 216 18.00 -0.57 -25.54
N GLY A 217 17.14 0.21 -24.87
CA GLY A 217 16.65 -0.06 -23.52
C GLY A 217 17.17 0.87 -22.42
N ILE A 218 17.88 1.94 -22.76
CA ILE A 218 18.33 3.02 -21.86
C ILE A 218 17.66 4.33 -22.32
N GLY A 219 17.06 5.07 -21.38
CA GLY A 219 16.46 6.37 -21.71
C GLY A 219 17.51 7.46 -21.95
N ASN A 220 17.14 8.45 -22.78
CA ASN A 220 18.00 9.53 -23.25
C ASN A 220 18.64 10.43 -22.15
N ASN A 221 18.18 10.40 -20.88
CA ASN A 221 18.84 11.16 -19.81
C ASN A 221 19.97 10.37 -19.12
N ALA A 222 19.96 9.04 -19.24
CA ALA A 222 20.98 8.12 -18.72
C ALA A 222 21.89 7.54 -19.81
N ASP A 223 21.44 7.50 -21.05
CA ASP A 223 22.27 7.11 -22.19
C ASP A 223 23.33 8.19 -22.50
N THR A 224 24.25 7.84 -23.38
CA THR A 224 25.38 8.65 -23.82
C THR A 224 25.64 8.53 -25.32
N ASP A 225 24.74 7.88 -26.07
CA ASP A 225 24.81 7.59 -27.51
C ASP A 225 23.38 7.57 -28.06
N ASP A 226 22.59 8.60 -27.73
CA ASP A 226 21.11 8.71 -27.82
C ASP A 226 20.46 8.16 -29.13
N ASP A 227 21.16 8.15 -30.26
CA ASP A 227 20.66 7.67 -31.56
C ASP A 227 21.33 6.38 -32.09
N GLY A 228 22.25 5.80 -31.30
CA GLY A 228 22.91 4.52 -31.55
C GLY A 228 23.93 4.53 -32.70
N ASP A 229 24.38 5.68 -33.19
CA ASP A 229 25.33 5.76 -34.31
C ASP A 229 26.80 5.47 -33.93
N SER A 230 27.11 5.32 -32.64
CA SER A 230 28.45 5.17 -32.03
C SER A 230 29.26 6.48 -31.83
N LEU A 231 28.62 7.64 -31.93
CA LEU A 231 29.17 8.97 -31.61
C LEU A 231 28.43 9.59 -30.43
N SER A 232 28.95 9.39 -29.23
CA SER A 232 28.32 9.92 -28.01
C SER A 232 27.96 11.42 -28.06
N ASP A 233 26.84 11.82 -27.45
CA ASP A 233 26.28 13.19 -27.44
C ASP A 233 27.30 14.28 -27.06
N ILE A 234 28.22 13.98 -26.13
CA ILE A 234 29.27 14.92 -25.74
C ILE A 234 30.30 15.21 -26.85
N ASP A 235 30.55 14.22 -27.71
CA ASP A 235 31.41 14.34 -28.88
C ASP A 235 30.66 14.99 -30.05
N GLU A 236 29.37 14.70 -30.21
CA GLU A 236 28.49 15.36 -31.19
C GLU A 236 28.30 16.85 -30.95
N ILE A 237 27.98 17.26 -29.72
CA ILE A 237 27.92 18.68 -29.31
C ILE A 237 29.25 19.40 -29.65
N LYS A 238 30.35 18.65 -29.68
CA LYS A 238 31.70 19.12 -30.04
C LYS A 238 31.95 19.12 -31.56
N TYR A 239 31.34 18.24 -32.35
CA TYR A 239 31.42 18.24 -33.81
C TYR A 239 30.35 19.13 -34.49
N GLY A 240 29.26 19.44 -33.78
CA GLY A 240 28.14 20.24 -34.25
C GLY A 240 26.97 19.42 -34.81
N THR A 241 26.92 18.12 -34.53
CA THR A 241 25.84 17.20 -34.90
C THR A 241 24.71 17.21 -33.88
N ASN A 242 23.68 16.39 -34.07
CA ASN A 242 22.46 16.37 -33.30
C ASN A 242 22.18 14.98 -32.70
N PRO A 243 22.28 14.82 -31.36
CA PRO A 243 22.22 13.49 -30.71
C PRO A 243 20.97 12.65 -30.85
N LEU A 244 19.94 13.16 -31.51
CA LEU A 244 18.70 12.44 -31.75
C LEU A 244 18.60 11.96 -33.21
N LEU A 245 19.70 12.00 -33.98
CA LEU A 245 19.73 11.78 -35.42
C LEU A 245 21.11 11.25 -35.87
N ALA A 246 21.21 9.93 -36.00
CA ALA A 246 22.40 9.20 -36.48
C ALA A 246 22.95 9.65 -37.86
N ASP A 247 22.23 10.53 -38.58
CA ASP A 247 22.66 11.22 -39.79
C ASP A 247 22.08 12.65 -39.68
N THR A 248 22.88 13.59 -39.17
CA THR A 248 22.43 14.94 -38.82
C THR A 248 21.87 15.71 -40.01
N ASP A 249 22.47 15.53 -41.20
CA ASP A 249 22.16 16.36 -42.37
C ASP A 249 21.32 15.65 -43.46
N ASN A 250 21.15 14.33 -43.32
CA ASN A 250 20.31 13.43 -44.10
C ASN A 250 20.81 13.18 -45.53
N ASP A 251 22.12 13.02 -45.71
CA ASP A 251 22.73 12.65 -47.00
C ASP A 251 22.88 11.12 -47.20
N GLY A 252 22.85 10.35 -46.12
CA GLY A 252 22.92 8.88 -46.10
C GLY A 252 24.22 8.29 -45.54
N TYR A 253 25.13 9.09 -44.99
CA TYR A 253 26.25 8.66 -44.14
C TYR A 253 25.94 9.02 -42.68
N ILE A 254 26.39 8.17 -41.74
CA ILE A 254 26.17 8.42 -40.30
C ILE A 254 27.26 9.32 -39.74
N ASP A 255 26.94 10.11 -38.73
CA ASP A 255 27.81 11.16 -38.21
C ASP A 255 29.16 10.62 -37.67
N SER A 256 29.17 9.38 -37.17
CA SER A 256 30.37 8.67 -36.71
C SER A 256 31.31 8.21 -37.84
N ASP A 257 30.80 8.00 -39.06
CA ASP A 257 31.56 7.59 -40.26
C ASP A 257 31.85 8.78 -41.21
N ASP A 258 31.15 9.92 -41.06
CA ASP A 258 31.23 11.10 -41.93
C ASP A 258 32.30 12.13 -41.47
N ILE A 259 33.06 12.68 -42.42
CA ILE A 259 34.12 13.68 -42.16
C ILE A 259 33.58 15.13 -42.17
N PHE A 260 32.42 15.36 -42.76
CA PHE A 260 31.67 16.61 -42.84
C PHE A 260 30.17 16.41 -42.49
N PRO A 261 29.82 15.91 -41.28
CA PRO A 261 28.45 15.51 -40.85
C PRO A 261 27.45 16.68 -40.66
N ASN A 262 27.55 17.70 -41.50
CA ASN A 262 26.82 18.97 -41.49
C ASN A 262 26.81 19.62 -42.89
N ASP A 263 27.41 18.99 -43.92
CA ASP A 263 27.34 19.38 -45.32
C ASP A 263 26.88 18.21 -46.20
N THR A 264 25.56 18.16 -46.42
CA THR A 264 24.76 17.25 -47.30
C THR A 264 25.28 16.96 -48.73
N SER A 265 26.46 17.45 -49.07
CA SER A 265 27.13 17.28 -50.35
C SER A 265 28.56 16.74 -50.25
N GLU A 266 29.08 16.46 -49.06
CA GLU A 266 30.45 15.98 -48.79
C GLU A 266 30.46 15.01 -47.61
N TRP A 267 31.10 13.83 -47.75
CA TRP A 267 31.19 12.83 -46.67
C TRP A 267 32.61 12.24 -46.48
N GLU A 268 33.48 12.36 -47.48
CA GLU A 268 34.83 11.74 -47.51
C GLU A 268 35.90 12.80 -47.86
N ASP A 269 37.03 12.82 -47.13
CA ASP A 269 38.27 13.56 -47.48
C ASP A 269 39.42 12.56 -47.65
N SER A 270 39.58 12.05 -48.88
CA SER A 270 40.60 11.05 -49.25
C SER A 270 42.06 11.54 -49.04
N ASP A 271 42.24 12.85 -48.93
CA ASP A 271 43.47 13.60 -49.09
C ASP A 271 44.01 14.15 -47.74
N GLY A 272 43.11 14.53 -46.84
CA GLY A 272 43.37 15.19 -45.56
C GLY A 272 43.60 16.71 -45.70
N ASP A 273 43.03 17.31 -46.75
CA ASP A 273 43.15 18.72 -47.13
C ASP A 273 42.16 19.62 -46.37
N GLY A 274 41.07 19.05 -45.84
CA GLY A 274 39.95 19.76 -45.21
C GLY A 274 38.88 20.21 -46.22
N LYS A 275 38.74 19.51 -47.34
CA LYS A 275 37.62 19.64 -48.29
C LYS A 275 37.18 18.24 -48.73
N GLY A 276 35.87 18.06 -48.84
CA GLY A 276 35.32 16.79 -49.31
C GLY A 276 35.63 16.51 -50.79
N ASP A 277 35.60 15.22 -51.10
CA ASP A 277 35.96 14.64 -52.39
C ASP A 277 35.02 15.08 -53.55
N ASN A 278 33.79 15.53 -53.27
CA ASN A 278 32.83 15.97 -54.31
C ASN A 278 33.13 17.39 -54.80
N SER A 279 33.56 18.29 -53.91
CA SER A 279 33.99 19.65 -54.24
C SER A 279 35.47 19.78 -54.54
N ASP A 280 36.33 18.85 -54.11
CA ASP A 280 37.75 18.96 -54.42
C ASP A 280 38.10 18.60 -55.88
N SER A 281 39.01 19.41 -56.39
CA SER A 281 39.55 19.32 -57.74
C SER A 281 40.61 18.23 -57.94
N HIS A 282 41.18 17.70 -56.85
CA HIS A 282 42.31 16.79 -56.82
C HIS A 282 42.27 15.73 -55.68
N PRO A 283 41.15 15.00 -55.41
CA PRO A 283 40.92 14.29 -54.13
C PRO A 283 41.92 13.18 -53.72
N GLY A 284 42.91 12.85 -54.54
CA GLY A 284 43.91 11.82 -54.25
C GLY A 284 45.32 12.33 -53.96
N LEU A 285 45.52 13.62 -53.66
CA LEU A 285 46.83 14.30 -53.68
C LEU A 285 47.41 14.69 -52.30
N LYS A 286 47.07 13.90 -51.27
CA LYS A 286 47.59 13.92 -49.89
C LYS A 286 48.31 15.20 -49.44
N TYR A 287 47.60 16.04 -48.72
CA TYR A 287 48.09 17.30 -48.17
C TYR A 287 49.25 17.13 -47.16
N PHE A 288 50.48 17.26 -47.64
CA PHE A 288 51.66 17.35 -46.76
C PHE A 288 51.77 18.73 -46.11
N LYS A 289 51.20 18.86 -44.90
CA LYS A 289 51.33 20.02 -44.00
C LYS A 289 52.78 20.20 -43.52
N ASN A 290 53.63 20.69 -44.41
CA ASN A 290 55.04 20.91 -44.15
C ASN A 290 55.22 22.04 -43.14
N ASP A 291 55.94 21.74 -42.05
CA ASP A 291 56.35 22.68 -41.01
C ASP A 291 57.47 23.63 -41.49
N PHE A 292 57.23 24.29 -42.63
CA PHE A 292 58.20 25.10 -43.36
C PHE A 292 58.65 26.31 -42.52
N GLN A 293 57.79 26.81 -41.63
CA GLN A 293 58.12 27.82 -40.63
C GLN A 293 59.16 27.32 -39.62
N PHE A 294 59.02 26.08 -39.12
CA PHE A 294 59.98 25.48 -38.19
C PHE A 294 61.36 25.34 -38.84
N VAL A 295 61.43 24.80 -40.06
CA VAL A 295 62.67 24.66 -40.83
C VAL A 295 63.32 26.02 -41.14
N LEU A 296 62.53 27.04 -41.52
CA LEU A 296 63.03 28.41 -41.72
C LEU A 296 63.61 29.01 -40.44
N SER A 297 62.97 28.81 -39.29
CA SER A 297 63.44 29.34 -38.00
C SER A 297 64.82 28.80 -37.60
N ILE A 298 65.06 27.50 -37.85
CA ILE A 298 66.35 26.83 -37.60
C ILE A 298 67.43 27.40 -38.53
N LEU A 299 67.13 27.55 -39.82
CA LEU A 299 68.09 28.09 -40.80
C LEU A 299 68.48 29.54 -40.52
N VAL A 300 67.53 30.39 -40.10
CA VAL A 300 67.81 31.78 -39.68
C VAL A 300 68.66 31.79 -38.41
N SER A 301 68.36 30.94 -37.43
CA SER A 301 69.10 30.84 -36.16
C SER A 301 70.57 30.43 -36.38
N ILE A 302 70.81 29.42 -37.22
CA ILE A 302 72.17 28.98 -37.61
C ILE A 302 72.92 30.12 -38.32
N SER A 303 72.24 30.87 -39.20
CA SER A 303 72.82 32.00 -39.93
C SER A 303 73.31 33.12 -38.99
N ILE A 304 72.53 33.44 -37.94
CA ILE A 304 72.87 34.46 -36.95
C ILE A 304 74.10 34.05 -36.13
N LEU A 305 74.19 32.79 -35.71
CA LEU A 305 75.34 32.28 -34.94
C LEU A 305 76.66 32.35 -35.72
N VAL A 306 76.64 32.06 -37.02
CA VAL A 306 77.82 32.17 -37.90
C VAL A 306 78.30 33.63 -38.03
N ILE A 307 77.37 34.60 -38.10
CA ILE A 307 77.70 36.03 -38.19
C ILE A 307 78.34 36.53 -36.89
N ILE A 308 77.80 36.14 -35.73
CA ILE A 308 78.35 36.51 -34.42
C ILE A 308 79.75 35.91 -34.23
N GLY A 309 79.94 34.63 -34.59
CA GLY A 309 81.25 33.99 -34.56
C GLY A 309 82.31 34.68 -35.43
N PHE A 310 81.92 35.16 -36.61
CA PHE A 310 82.83 35.88 -37.51
C PHE A 310 83.24 37.26 -36.97
N LEU A 311 82.31 38.00 -36.34
CA LEU A 311 82.59 39.30 -35.74
C LEU A 311 83.52 39.20 -34.51
N GLY A 312 83.39 38.15 -33.69
CA GLY A 312 84.24 37.93 -32.52
C GLY A 312 85.73 37.78 -32.84
N VAL A 313 86.08 37.16 -33.97
CA VAL A 313 87.47 36.88 -34.37
C VAL A 313 88.25 38.15 -34.77
N VAL A 314 87.57 39.23 -35.18
CA VAL A 314 88.20 40.46 -35.66
C VAL A 314 88.51 41.46 -34.52
N GLY A 315 87.88 41.33 -33.35
CA GLY A 315 87.87 42.36 -32.31
C GLY A 315 89.10 42.47 -31.39
N LEU A 316 89.96 41.45 -31.29
CA LEU A 316 90.91 41.33 -30.18
C LEU A 316 92.37 41.69 -30.52
N ARG A 317 92.67 43.00 -30.54
CA ARG A 317 94.05 43.51 -30.54
C ARG A 317 94.27 44.81 -29.75
N LYS A 318 94.07 44.79 -28.42
CA LYS A 318 94.97 45.41 -27.40
C LYS A 318 94.40 45.35 -25.97
N ASN A 319 95.19 44.73 -25.07
CA ASN A 319 95.50 45.12 -23.67
C ASN A 319 94.38 45.71 -22.77
N LYS A 320 94.01 44.99 -21.68
CA LYS A 320 94.55 45.15 -20.30
C LYS A 320 94.16 46.52 -19.68
N LEU A 321 93.44 46.66 -18.58
CA LEU A 321 93.51 46.04 -17.24
C LEU A 321 92.11 46.09 -16.58
N ASP A 322 91.69 45.30 -15.59
CA ASP A 322 92.14 44.03 -14.97
C ASP A 322 90.89 43.40 -14.25
N GLU A 323 91.06 42.57 -13.22
CA GLU A 323 90.14 41.55 -12.65
C GLU A 323 89.11 41.98 -11.57
N ARG A 324 88.01 41.22 -11.47
CA ARG A 324 87.69 40.44 -10.25
C ARG A 324 86.82 39.22 -10.56
N ASP A 325 87.22 38.09 -10.00
CA ASP A 325 86.65 36.74 -10.14
C ASP A 325 85.14 36.67 -9.78
N ALA A 326 84.29 35.93 -10.50
CA ALA A 326 84.10 34.46 -10.48
C ALA A 326 83.59 33.97 -9.09
N SER A 327 82.72 32.98 -8.95
CA SER A 327 82.03 32.00 -9.83
C SER A 327 80.90 31.38 -8.96
N GLU A 328 79.96 30.54 -9.37
CA GLU A 328 79.42 30.02 -10.65
C GLU A 328 77.98 29.55 -10.31
N GLU A 329 77.14 29.42 -11.34
CA GLU A 329 76.22 28.30 -11.67
C GLU A 329 75.60 27.44 -10.52
N GLU A 330 74.33 27.00 -10.60
CA GLU A 330 73.64 26.44 -11.77
C GLU A 330 72.18 26.94 -11.95
N LYS A 331 71.66 26.77 -13.18
CA LYS A 331 70.21 26.67 -13.49
C LYS A 331 69.85 25.20 -13.69
N PRO A 332 68.62 24.80 -13.32
CA PRO A 332 67.62 24.36 -14.33
C PRO A 332 66.33 25.24 -14.19
N THR A 333 65.50 25.57 -15.20
CA THR A 333 64.69 24.78 -16.17
C THR A 333 63.75 23.77 -15.50
N ILE A 334 62.48 23.59 -15.89
CA ILE A 334 61.59 24.22 -16.89
C ILE A 334 60.13 23.84 -16.53
N GLU A 335 59.15 24.44 -17.22
CA GLU A 335 57.73 24.01 -17.33
C GLU A 335 56.78 24.09 -16.12
N VAL A 336 55.53 24.39 -16.47
CA VAL A 336 54.30 24.28 -15.68
C VAL A 336 53.29 23.72 -16.67
N ASP A 337 52.72 22.55 -16.40
CA ASP A 337 51.46 22.12 -17.03
C ASP A 337 50.72 21.10 -16.16
N TYR A 338 49.42 20.95 -16.37
CA TYR A 338 48.52 20.13 -15.54
C TYR A 338 47.78 19.05 -16.36
N ALA A 339 47.80 17.80 -15.88
CA ALA A 339 46.77 16.76 -16.02
C ALA A 339 47.13 15.62 -15.02
N TYR A 340 46.21 15.10 -14.19
CA TYR A 340 45.41 13.87 -14.43
C TYR A 340 46.31 12.62 -14.63
N GLU A 341 46.17 11.48 -13.95
CA GLU A 341 44.99 10.76 -13.42
C GLU A 341 45.45 9.57 -12.53
N GLY A 342 44.55 8.87 -11.82
CA GLY A 342 44.75 7.43 -11.50
C GLY A 342 45.22 6.99 -10.09
N MET A 343 44.57 5.92 -9.58
CA MET A 343 44.75 5.19 -8.30
C MET A 343 45.99 4.23 -8.34
N PRO A 344 46.41 3.42 -7.30
CA PRO A 344 45.66 2.99 -6.10
C PRO A 344 46.42 2.76 -4.75
N ALA A 345 45.62 2.56 -3.69
CA ALA A 345 45.75 1.64 -2.54
C ALA A 345 47.02 1.54 -1.63
N VAL A 346 46.75 1.03 -0.42
CA VAL A 346 47.66 0.54 0.65
C VAL A 346 48.26 1.60 1.59
N ASN A 347 47.88 1.51 2.87
CA ASN A 347 48.81 1.71 3.98
C ASN A 347 48.43 0.83 5.18
N GLU A 348 49.38 -0.02 5.57
CA GLU A 348 49.43 -0.72 6.85
C GLU A 348 50.43 0.03 7.77
N ILE A 349 50.70 -0.50 8.97
CA ILE A 349 51.65 0.02 9.99
C ILE A 349 51.10 1.21 10.82
N GLY A 350 51.07 1.16 12.16
CA GLY A 350 51.39 0.04 13.05
C GLY A 350 51.47 0.43 14.54
N ASN A 351 51.20 -0.56 15.39
CA ASN A 351 51.50 -0.71 16.83
C ASN A 351 51.95 0.50 17.68
N GLN A 352 51.25 0.70 18.80
CA GLN A 352 51.92 0.68 20.12
C GLN A 352 51.03 0.03 21.21
N GLU A 353 51.63 -0.26 22.35
CA GLU A 353 51.39 -1.48 23.15
C GLU A 353 50.98 -1.16 24.62
N LEU A 354 50.50 -2.19 25.36
CA LEU A 354 50.34 -2.27 26.84
C LEU A 354 49.11 -1.53 27.44
N THR A 355 48.36 -2.05 28.44
CA THR A 355 48.56 -3.17 29.40
C THR A 355 47.24 -3.91 29.76
N ASP A 356 47.34 -5.19 30.14
CA ASP A 356 46.25 -6.00 30.71
C ASP A 356 45.77 -5.59 32.12
N VAL A 357 44.47 -5.74 32.40
CA VAL A 357 43.92 -6.09 33.74
C VAL A 357 42.70 -7.02 33.56
N GLU A 358 42.69 -8.16 34.27
CA GLU A 358 41.60 -9.14 34.29
C GLU A 358 40.30 -8.62 34.96
N SER A 359 39.13 -8.98 34.40
CA SER A 359 38.05 -9.62 35.20
C SER A 359 36.93 -10.26 34.36
N LYS A 360 36.87 -11.61 34.39
CA LYS A 360 35.69 -12.47 34.63
C LYS A 360 34.35 -12.08 33.97
N ASP A 361 33.89 -12.85 32.99
CA ASP A 361 33.12 -14.11 33.10
C ASP A 361 31.59 -13.88 33.08
N GLU A 362 30.95 -14.07 31.92
CA GLU A 362 29.73 -14.89 31.80
C GLU A 362 29.46 -15.29 30.33
N LYS A 363 28.85 -16.46 30.12
CA LYS A 363 28.41 -17.00 28.83
C LYS A 363 26.90 -17.30 28.91
N PRO A 364 26.18 -17.30 27.78
CA PRO A 364 25.84 -18.58 27.13
C PRO A 364 26.28 -18.62 25.65
N VAL A 365 26.97 -19.66 25.19
CA VAL A 365 26.38 -20.83 24.50
C VAL A 365 25.65 -20.45 23.20
N VAL A 366 26.39 -20.53 22.09
CA VAL A 366 25.85 -20.67 20.74
C VAL A 366 26.33 -22.03 20.23
N GLU A 367 25.40 -22.94 19.90
CA GLU A 367 25.72 -24.15 19.14
C GLU A 367 25.49 -23.88 17.64
N GLU A 368 26.56 -23.85 16.86
CA GLU A 368 26.46 -24.09 15.43
C GLU A 368 26.46 -25.60 15.15
N MET A 369 25.40 -26.12 14.52
CA MET A 369 25.58 -27.14 13.48
C MET A 369 24.39 -27.28 12.51
N ARG A 370 24.53 -26.57 11.37
CA ARG A 370 24.32 -27.07 10.00
C ARG A 370 22.95 -27.65 9.56
N SER A 371 22.40 -26.93 8.57
CA SER A 371 22.01 -27.45 7.23
C SER A 371 20.61 -28.05 7.01
N THR A 372 19.76 -27.24 6.35
CA THR A 372 18.96 -27.57 5.16
C THR A 372 18.09 -28.85 5.14
N SER A 373 16.76 -28.67 5.14
CA SER A 373 15.78 -29.26 4.18
C SER A 373 14.38 -29.47 4.81
N HIS A 374 13.70 -28.38 5.20
CA HIS A 374 12.31 -28.49 5.69
C HIS A 374 11.42 -27.26 5.44
N ILE A 375 11.80 -26.38 4.50
CA ILE A 375 10.98 -25.22 4.09
C ILE A 375 10.41 -25.46 2.68
N ASP A 376 11.18 -26.09 1.77
CA ASP A 376 10.74 -26.50 0.42
C ASP A 376 9.66 -27.61 0.39
N ALA A 377 9.00 -27.91 1.51
CA ALA A 377 7.95 -28.92 1.64
C ALA A 377 6.59 -28.34 2.11
N LEU A 378 6.48 -27.01 2.21
CA LEU A 378 5.26 -26.30 2.62
C LEU A 378 4.79 -25.25 1.58
N LEU A 379 5.47 -25.13 0.44
CA LEU A 379 5.10 -24.21 -0.66
C LEU A 379 4.33 -24.89 -1.81
N ASP A 380 4.07 -26.19 -1.71
CA ASP A 380 3.43 -27.02 -2.77
C ASP A 380 1.91 -27.21 -2.56
N GLU A 381 1.30 -26.52 -1.59
CA GLU A 381 -0.16 -26.56 -1.31
C GLU A 381 -0.85 -25.18 -1.38
N LEU A 382 -0.23 -24.14 -1.93
CA LEU A 382 -0.96 -22.94 -2.35
C LEU A 382 -1.75 -23.27 -3.65
N PRO A 383 -3.07 -23.02 -3.69
CA PRO A 383 -3.83 -23.19 -4.92
C PRO A 383 -3.31 -22.19 -5.96
N THR A 384 -2.92 -22.69 -7.14
CA THR A 384 -2.57 -21.81 -8.26
C THR A 384 -3.73 -20.85 -8.53
N PRO A 385 -3.50 -19.54 -8.68
CA PRO A 385 -4.57 -18.59 -8.99
C PRO A 385 -5.32 -19.06 -10.25
N PRO A 386 -6.65 -18.94 -10.27
CA PRO A 386 -7.43 -19.33 -11.45
C PRO A 386 -6.93 -18.51 -12.64
N LYS A 387 -6.63 -19.18 -13.76
CA LYS A 387 -6.24 -18.48 -14.99
C LYS A 387 -7.32 -17.45 -15.36
N PRO A 388 -6.94 -16.24 -15.81
CA PRO A 388 -7.91 -15.25 -16.25
C PRO A 388 -8.85 -15.86 -17.28
N GLN A 389 -10.15 -15.86 -16.95
CA GLN A 389 -11.17 -16.44 -17.81
C GLN A 389 -11.55 -15.42 -18.87
N LYS A 390 -10.96 -15.56 -20.06
CA LYS A 390 -11.32 -14.75 -21.22
C LYS A 390 -12.82 -14.83 -21.50
N ILE A 391 -13.52 -13.75 -21.14
CA ILE A 391 -14.96 -13.59 -21.29
C ILE A 391 -15.28 -13.60 -22.78
N THR A 392 -16.19 -14.49 -23.19
CA THR A 392 -16.63 -14.63 -24.58
C THR A 392 -18.12 -14.95 -24.65
N PRO A 393 -18.84 -14.48 -25.69
CA PRO A 393 -20.27 -14.73 -25.85
C PRO A 393 -20.56 -16.23 -26.06
N PRO A 394 -21.54 -16.81 -25.35
CA PRO A 394 -21.98 -18.19 -25.55
C PRO A 394 -22.33 -18.52 -27.01
N GLU A 395 -22.09 -19.77 -27.42
CA GLU A 395 -22.37 -20.22 -28.79
C GLU A 395 -23.86 -20.07 -29.13
N GLY A 396 -24.17 -19.30 -30.17
CA GLY A 396 -25.54 -19.00 -30.58
C GLY A 396 -26.15 -17.74 -29.98
N THR A 397 -25.39 -16.92 -29.23
CA THR A 397 -25.85 -15.60 -28.74
C THR A 397 -26.37 -14.74 -29.90
N PRO A 398 -27.62 -14.23 -29.83
CA PRO A 398 -28.21 -13.45 -30.91
C PRO A 398 -27.54 -12.09 -31.06
N VAL A 399 -27.43 -11.64 -32.31
CA VAL A 399 -26.87 -10.33 -32.66
C VAL A 399 -28.00 -9.32 -32.80
N ASN A 400 -27.87 -8.16 -32.16
CA ASN A 400 -28.85 -7.06 -32.22
C ASN A 400 -28.74 -6.27 -33.54
N GLU A 401 -29.59 -5.25 -33.73
CA GLU A 401 -29.59 -4.43 -34.95
C GLU A 401 -28.33 -3.56 -35.14
N TYR A 402 -27.53 -3.40 -34.08
CA TYR A 402 -26.25 -2.68 -34.07
C TYR A 402 -25.03 -3.59 -34.29
N GLY A 403 -25.23 -4.90 -34.48
CA GLY A 403 -24.13 -5.86 -34.68
C GLY A 403 -23.52 -6.40 -33.39
N GLN A 404 -24.09 -6.06 -32.23
CA GLN A 404 -23.59 -6.46 -30.91
C GLN A 404 -24.23 -7.76 -30.43
N LYS A 405 -23.49 -8.54 -29.63
CA LYS A 405 -24.01 -9.74 -28.92
C LYS A 405 -24.20 -9.39 -27.46
N VAL A 406 -25.36 -9.69 -26.88
CA VAL A 406 -25.65 -9.43 -25.46
C VAL A 406 -26.05 -10.74 -24.78
N TRP A 407 -25.44 -11.05 -23.63
CA TRP A 407 -25.73 -12.24 -22.82
C TRP A 407 -25.62 -11.92 -21.33
N ALA A 408 -26.04 -12.86 -20.49
CA ALA A 408 -25.73 -12.90 -19.07
C ALA A 408 -24.94 -14.17 -18.77
N ASP A 409 -24.07 -14.13 -17.77
CA ASP A 409 -23.30 -15.29 -17.29
C ASP A 409 -24.02 -16.04 -16.15
N GLU A 410 -23.29 -16.90 -15.45
CA GLU A 410 -23.83 -17.74 -14.37
C GLU A 410 -24.03 -16.98 -13.04
N THR A 411 -23.39 -15.81 -12.84
CA THR A 411 -23.61 -14.95 -11.66
C THR A 411 -24.78 -13.98 -11.88
N GLY A 412 -25.18 -13.77 -13.14
CA GLY A 412 -26.24 -12.85 -13.55
C GLY A 412 -25.71 -11.51 -14.07
N GLN A 413 -24.39 -11.35 -14.14
CA GLN A 413 -23.76 -10.18 -14.76
C GLN A 413 -24.07 -10.16 -16.26
N VAL A 414 -24.49 -9.00 -16.76
CA VAL A 414 -24.84 -8.80 -18.17
C VAL A 414 -23.65 -8.23 -18.93
N TRP A 415 -23.40 -8.79 -20.10
CA TRP A 415 -22.24 -8.53 -20.96
C TRP A 415 -22.69 -8.17 -22.37
N CYS A 416 -21.95 -7.28 -23.03
CA CYS A 416 -22.13 -6.94 -24.43
C CYS A 416 -20.79 -7.05 -25.17
N GLN A 417 -20.77 -7.68 -26.34
CA GLN A 417 -19.63 -7.64 -27.25
C GLN A 417 -19.98 -6.80 -28.48
N ASN A 418 -19.14 -5.82 -28.77
CA ASN A 418 -19.24 -4.96 -29.96
C ASN A 418 -18.71 -5.67 -31.22
N SER A 419 -18.86 -5.02 -32.38
CA SER A 419 -18.42 -5.57 -33.67
C SER A 419 -16.90 -5.54 -33.90
N ASP A 420 -16.17 -4.85 -33.04
CA ASP A 420 -14.70 -4.78 -32.98
C ASP A 420 -14.10 -5.76 -31.95
N ASP A 421 -14.92 -6.70 -31.49
CA ASP A 421 -14.64 -7.67 -30.42
C ASP A 421 -14.41 -7.08 -29.01
N SER A 422 -14.50 -5.75 -28.80
CA SER A 422 -14.47 -5.14 -27.46
C SER A 422 -15.67 -5.60 -26.61
N ILE A 423 -15.44 -5.75 -25.30
CA ILE A 423 -16.45 -6.21 -24.33
C ILE A 423 -16.82 -5.06 -23.40
N LEU A 424 -18.11 -4.98 -23.07
CA LEU A 424 -18.69 -4.05 -22.11
C LEU A 424 -19.40 -4.85 -21.01
N ARG A 425 -19.18 -4.45 -19.75
CA ARG A 425 -19.91 -4.90 -18.56
C ARG A 425 -21.08 -3.95 -18.29
N HIS A 426 -22.28 -4.47 -18.06
CA HIS A 426 -23.41 -3.64 -17.63
C HIS A 426 -23.34 -3.41 -16.13
N ASP A 427 -23.27 -2.16 -15.69
CA ASP A 427 -23.34 -1.81 -14.28
C ASP A 427 -24.82 -1.74 -13.83
N ALA A 428 -25.19 -2.57 -12.85
CA ALA A 428 -26.55 -2.62 -12.31
C ALA A 428 -26.90 -1.44 -11.38
N ALA A 429 -25.91 -0.80 -10.75
CA ALA A 429 -26.10 0.33 -9.85
C ALA A 429 -26.33 1.64 -10.64
N THR A 430 -25.49 1.91 -11.64
CA THR A 430 -25.64 3.11 -12.48
C THR A 430 -26.58 2.92 -13.68
N GLY A 431 -26.83 1.67 -14.09
CA GLY A 431 -27.53 1.36 -15.36
C GLY A 431 -26.70 1.65 -16.61
N GLY A 432 -25.38 1.83 -16.44
CA GLY A 432 -24.42 2.14 -17.49
C GLY A 432 -23.77 0.92 -18.14
N TRP A 433 -22.89 1.18 -19.11
CA TRP A 433 -22.00 0.19 -19.69
C TRP A 433 -20.56 0.65 -19.53
N VAL A 434 -19.72 -0.18 -18.93
CA VAL A 434 -18.29 0.07 -18.69
C VAL A 434 -17.46 -0.84 -19.60
N GLN A 435 -16.36 -0.35 -20.14
CA GLN A 435 -15.47 -1.17 -20.98
C GLN A 435 -14.73 -2.20 -20.13
N PHE A 436 -14.61 -3.42 -20.63
CA PHE A 436 -13.96 -4.53 -19.94
C PHE A 436 -12.83 -5.12 -20.81
N HIS A 437 -11.63 -5.18 -20.24
CA HIS A 437 -10.45 -5.72 -20.90
C HIS A 437 -10.24 -7.19 -20.50
N ASN A 438 -10.07 -8.05 -21.50
CA ASN A 438 -9.68 -9.44 -21.29
C ASN A 438 -8.15 -9.50 -21.23
N TYR A 439 -7.58 -9.58 -20.03
CA TYR A 439 -6.18 -9.91 -19.79
C TYR A 439 -5.89 -11.40 -20.16
#